data_AF-A0A1T4NWY3-F1
#
_entry.id   AF-A0A1T4NWY3-F1
#
_cell.length_a   1.000
_cell.length_b   1.000
_cell.length_c   1.000
_cell.angle_alpha   90.00
_cell.angle_beta   90.00
_cell.angle_gamma   90.00
#
_symmetry.space_group_name_H-M   'P 1'
#
loop_
_entity.id
_entity.type
_entity.pdbx_description
1 polymer ?
#
loop_
_entity_poly.entity_id
_entity_poly.type
_entity_poly.pdbx_seq_one_letter_code
_entity_poly.pdbx_strand_id
1 'polypeptide(L)'
;MIAPLSLSNVLTVAVAVLCLWTSGSQSSGGIVKLWRLAVPPGLAAVVALVLLAGVFNATIAHDAEWAIGAVLGAAIGRMRGWMMCIESDQRWGLVKLPRSVDGLAAAFGLVVLSMIDFTGAALEDPVIEPQYVAAGAALCAGYLVFRAIAMTLRASRAPHVELYDASSAR
;
A
#
# COMPACT_ATOMS: atom_id res chain seq x y z
N MET A 1 -1.48 14.85 -25.53
CA MET A 1 -0.51 15.82 -24.96
C MET A 1 -0.01 15.20 -23.66
N ILE A 2 1.25 14.78 -23.61
CA ILE A 2 1.88 14.23 -22.40
C ILE A 2 2.32 15.43 -21.55
N ALA A 3 2.00 15.43 -20.26
CA ALA A 3 2.41 16.51 -19.38
C ALA A 3 3.94 16.45 -19.21
N PRO A 4 4.68 17.57 -19.37
CA PRO A 4 6.10 17.60 -19.12
C PRO A 4 6.40 17.20 -17.67
N LEU A 5 7.62 16.76 -17.40
CA LEU A 5 8.10 16.37 -16.08
C LEU A 5 7.56 17.29 -14.98
N SER A 6 6.60 16.78 -14.22
CA SER A 6 5.85 17.58 -13.24
C SER A 6 6.37 17.33 -11.83
N LEU A 7 6.26 18.35 -10.98
CA LEU A 7 6.50 18.22 -9.54
C LEU A 7 5.66 17.09 -8.92
N SER A 8 4.50 16.76 -9.51
CA SER A 8 3.65 15.63 -9.11
C SER A 8 4.37 14.28 -9.28
N ASN A 9 5.15 14.09 -10.34
CA ASN A 9 5.80 12.79 -10.61
C ASN A 9 6.92 12.55 -9.59
N VAL A 10 7.71 13.59 -9.30
CA VAL A 10 8.74 13.57 -8.26
C VAL A 10 8.12 13.29 -6.89
N LEU A 11 7.02 13.97 -6.56
CA LEU A 11 6.30 13.76 -5.30
C LEU A 11 5.76 12.33 -5.20
N THR A 12 5.23 11.78 -6.29
CA THR A 12 4.69 10.41 -6.33
C THR A 12 5.77 9.37 -6.01
N VAL A 13 6.95 9.51 -6.61
CA VAL A 13 8.11 8.64 -6.31
C VAL A 13 8.54 8.81 -4.84
N ALA A 14 8.61 10.04 -4.33
CA ALA A 14 8.97 10.29 -2.93
C ALA A 14 7.99 9.65 -1.94
N VAL A 15 6.67 9.76 -2.21
CA VAL A 15 5.63 9.13 -1.40
C VAL A 15 5.69 7.60 -1.49
N ALA A 16 5.98 7.05 -2.68
CA ALA A 16 6.16 5.61 -2.85
C ALA A 16 7.38 5.08 -2.08
N VAL A 17 8.50 5.80 -2.10
CA VAL A 17 9.70 5.47 -1.31
C VAL A 17 9.41 5.55 0.19
N LEU A 18 8.66 6.56 0.64
CA LEU A 18 8.22 6.66 2.03
C LEU A 18 7.30 5.49 2.42
N CYS A 19 6.41 5.07 1.52
CA CYS A 19 5.57 3.88 1.70
C CYS A 19 6.42 2.62 1.86
N LEU A 20 7.46 2.45 1.03
CA LEU A 20 8.38 1.32 1.14
C LEU A 20 9.17 1.36 2.44
N TRP A 21 9.68 2.53 2.86
CA TRP A 21 10.44 2.66 4.09
C TRP A 21 9.58 2.37 5.33
N THR A 22 8.38 2.95 5.39
CA THR A 22 7.42 2.70 6.48
C THR A 22 6.96 1.24 6.51
N SER A 23 6.79 0.60 5.34
CA SER A 23 6.53 -0.85 5.22
C SER A 23 7.70 -1.69 5.70
N GLY A 24 8.93 -1.30 5.36
CA GLY A 24 10.16 -1.96 5.82
C GLY A 24 10.26 -1.96 7.34
N SER A 25 9.98 -0.82 7.98
CA SER A 25 9.95 -0.70 9.44
C SER A 25 8.90 -1.58 10.14
N GLN A 26 7.84 -1.98 9.43
CA GLN A 26 6.79 -2.87 9.94
C GLN A 26 7.03 -4.33 9.58
N SER A 27 7.77 -4.60 8.49
CA SER A 27 8.08 -5.95 8.02
C SER A 27 9.02 -6.73 8.96
N SER A 28 9.84 -6.01 9.74
CA SER A 28 10.77 -6.59 10.72
C SER A 28 10.07 -7.30 11.88
N GLY A 29 8.76 -7.09 12.04
CA GLY A 29 7.95 -7.65 13.11
C GLY A 29 8.17 -6.90 14.43
N GLY A 30 7.24 -7.07 15.36
CA GLY A 30 7.30 -6.42 16.68
C GLY A 30 5.98 -5.82 17.11
N ILE A 31 6.01 -5.11 18.24
CA ILE A 31 4.84 -4.48 18.85
C ILE A 31 4.74 -3.06 18.30
N VAL A 32 3.64 -2.76 17.60
CA VAL A 32 3.39 -1.45 17.00
C VAL A 32 2.02 -0.93 17.43
N LYS A 33 1.86 0.40 17.46
CA LYS A 33 0.54 1.01 17.67
C LYS A 33 -0.38 0.69 16.48
N LEU A 34 -1.64 0.38 16.74
CA LEU A 34 -2.63 0.03 15.73
C LEU A 34 -2.76 1.10 14.63
N TRP A 35 -2.70 2.39 14.99
CA TRP A 35 -2.79 3.48 14.01
C TRP A 35 -1.59 3.53 13.03
N ARG A 36 -0.39 3.09 13.45
CA ARG A 36 0.78 3.02 12.57
C ARG A 36 0.61 1.99 11.46
N LEU A 37 -0.26 1.00 11.66
CA LEU A 37 -0.61 0.00 10.64
C LEU A 37 -1.30 0.63 9.43
N ALA A 38 -1.98 1.77 9.61
CA ALA A 38 -2.68 2.49 8.55
C ALA A 38 -1.77 3.41 7.72
N VAL A 39 -0.52 3.66 8.16
CA VAL A 39 0.39 4.61 7.47
C VAL A 39 0.78 4.12 6.08
N PRO A 40 1.36 2.92 5.87
CA PRO A 40 1.68 2.44 4.53
C PRO A 40 0.50 2.32 3.57
N PRO A 41 -0.66 1.72 3.95
CA PRO A 41 -1.79 1.64 3.03
C PRO A 41 -2.35 3.02 2.67
N GLY A 42 -2.29 4.00 3.59
CA GLY A 42 -2.65 5.38 3.29
C GLY A 42 -1.74 5.99 2.22
N LEU A 43 -0.42 5.85 2.37
CA LEU A 43 0.56 6.34 1.37
C LEU A 43 0.38 5.63 0.02
N ALA A 44 0.15 4.32 0.04
CA ALA A 44 -0.11 3.53 -1.16
C ALA A 44 -1.37 3.99 -1.91
N ALA A 45 -2.46 4.27 -1.17
CA ALA A 45 -3.69 4.79 -1.75
C ALA A 45 -3.47 6.16 -2.40
N VAL A 46 -2.69 7.05 -1.76
CA VAL A 46 -2.33 8.36 -2.35
C VAL A 46 -1.57 8.18 -3.66
N VAL A 47 -0.55 7.31 -3.70
CA VAL A 47 0.21 7.03 -4.93
C VAL A 47 -0.70 6.50 -6.04
N ALA A 48 -1.56 5.54 -5.73
CA ALA A 48 -2.48 4.99 -6.72
C ALA A 48 -3.47 6.03 -7.26
N LEU A 49 -4.00 6.91 -6.40
CA LEU A 49 -4.90 8.00 -6.82
C LEU A 49 -4.19 9.01 -7.72
N VAL A 50 -2.93 9.35 -7.41
CA VAL A 50 -2.15 10.29 -8.24
C VAL A 50 -1.84 9.69 -9.60
N LEU A 51 -1.42 8.42 -9.66
CA LEU A 51 -1.19 7.72 -10.93
C LEU A 51 -2.47 7.57 -11.75
N LEU A 52 -3.61 7.30 -11.09
CA LEU A 52 -4.91 7.25 -11.75
C LEU A 52 -5.33 8.62 -12.31
N ALA A 53 -5.07 9.71 -11.57
CA ALA A 53 -5.36 11.07 -12.03
C ALA A 53 -4.51 11.49 -13.25
N GLY A 54 -3.36 10.85 -13.47
CA GLY A 54 -2.52 11.04 -14.65
C GLY A 54 -3.06 10.38 -15.93
N VAL A 55 -4.10 9.54 -15.84
CA VAL A 55 -4.73 8.91 -17.01
C VAL A 55 -5.68 9.90 -17.68
N PHE A 56 -5.21 10.60 -18.72
CA PHE A 56 -5.96 11.66 -19.39
C PHE A 56 -7.05 11.18 -20.38
N ASN A 57 -7.08 9.88 -20.73
CA ASN A 57 -8.10 9.28 -21.59
C ASN A 57 -9.03 8.37 -20.77
N ALA A 58 -10.05 8.97 -20.15
CA ALA A 58 -11.10 8.23 -19.46
C ALA A 58 -12.02 7.54 -20.47
N THR A 59 -11.79 6.26 -20.71
CA THR A 59 -12.75 5.39 -21.42
C THR A 59 -13.24 4.31 -20.48
N ILE A 60 -14.44 3.79 -20.72
CA ILE A 60 -15.06 2.73 -19.90
C ILE A 60 -14.13 1.50 -19.79
N ALA A 61 -13.38 1.19 -20.85
CA ALA A 61 -12.40 0.10 -20.83
C ALA A 61 -11.25 0.36 -19.85
N HIS A 62 -10.70 1.57 -19.85
CA HIS A 62 -9.62 1.96 -18.94
C HIS A 62 -10.13 2.04 -17.48
N ASP A 63 -11.38 2.49 -17.30
CA ASP A 63 -12.04 2.48 -15.99
C ASP A 63 -12.22 1.07 -15.42
N ALA A 64 -12.52 0.11 -16.30
CA ALA A 64 -12.61 -1.29 -15.90
C ALA A 64 -11.25 -1.87 -15.49
N GLU A 65 -10.16 -1.54 -16.17
CA GLU A 65 -8.83 -2.09 -15.89
C GLU A 65 -8.33 -1.73 -14.48
N TRP A 66 -8.41 -0.46 -14.08
CA TRP A 66 -7.98 -0.07 -12.73
C TRP A 66 -8.92 -0.60 -11.65
N ALA A 67 -10.23 -0.66 -11.93
CA ALA A 67 -11.21 -1.23 -11.02
C ALA A 67 -10.97 -2.73 -10.79
N ILE A 68 -10.67 -3.49 -11.86
CA ILE A 68 -10.31 -4.91 -11.77
C ILE A 68 -9.03 -5.07 -10.97
N GLY A 69 -8.00 -4.26 -11.24
CA GLY A 69 -6.76 -4.23 -10.46
C GLY A 69 -7.02 -4.00 -8.97
N ALA A 70 -7.80 -2.98 -8.64
CA ALA A 70 -8.19 -2.66 -7.27
C ALA A 70 -8.94 -3.80 -6.59
N VAL A 71 -9.92 -4.42 -7.27
CA VAL A 71 -10.73 -5.52 -6.72
C VAL A 71 -9.89 -6.77 -6.51
N LEU A 72 -9.02 -7.12 -7.45
CA LEU A 72 -8.11 -8.27 -7.32
C LEU A 72 -7.12 -8.04 -6.18
N GLY A 73 -6.48 -6.87 -6.13
CA GLY A 73 -5.61 -6.46 -5.04
C GLY A 73 -6.34 -6.56 -3.70
N ALA A 74 -7.55 -5.99 -3.62
CA ALA A 74 -8.39 -6.02 -2.42
C ALA A 74 -8.72 -7.44 -1.95
N ALA A 75 -9.12 -8.32 -2.87
CA ALA A 75 -9.45 -9.70 -2.56
C ALA A 75 -8.24 -10.46 -2.00
N ILE A 76 -7.09 -10.36 -2.67
CA ILE A 76 -5.83 -11.01 -2.25
C ILE A 76 -5.36 -10.44 -0.91
N GLY A 77 -5.38 -9.12 -0.76
CA GLY A 77 -4.99 -8.41 0.46
C GLY A 77 -5.84 -8.82 1.65
N ARG A 78 -7.16 -8.87 1.45
CA ARG A 78 -8.12 -9.32 2.47
C ARG A 78 -7.87 -10.76 2.89
N MET A 79 -7.75 -11.69 1.93
CA MET A 79 -7.45 -13.09 2.23
C MET A 79 -6.15 -13.22 3.02
N ARG A 80 -5.11 -12.49 2.61
CA ARG A 80 -3.81 -12.55 3.27
C ARG A 80 -3.83 -11.95 4.68
N GLY A 81 -4.53 -10.83 4.89
CA GLY A 81 -4.74 -10.25 6.22
C GLY A 81 -5.53 -11.16 7.14
N TRP A 82 -6.43 -11.98 6.58
CA TRP A 82 -7.17 -13.00 7.34
C TRP A 82 -6.33 -14.21 7.75
N MET A 83 -5.26 -14.53 7.03
CA MET A 83 -4.39 -15.68 7.35
C MET A 83 -3.34 -15.36 8.43
N MET A 84 -3.09 -14.08 8.75
CA MET A 84 -2.04 -13.69 9.70
C MET A 84 -2.49 -13.85 11.15
N CYS A 85 -1.70 -14.52 11.99
CA CYS A 85 -1.94 -14.54 13.43
C CYS A 85 -1.59 -13.18 14.04
N ILE A 86 -2.55 -12.55 14.69
CA ILE A 86 -2.43 -11.20 15.27
C ILE A 86 -2.75 -11.30 16.75
N GLU A 87 -1.80 -10.88 17.58
CA GLU A 87 -2.02 -10.64 19.01
C GLU A 87 -2.25 -9.14 19.20
N SER A 88 -3.37 -8.75 19.80
CA SER A 88 -3.73 -7.35 20.02
C SER A 88 -4.00 -7.08 21.49
N ASP A 89 -3.35 -6.04 22.01
CA ASP A 89 -3.66 -5.43 23.28
C ASP A 89 -4.60 -4.25 23.05
N GLN A 90 -5.88 -4.48 23.32
CA GLN A 90 -6.94 -3.47 23.18
C GLN A 90 -6.83 -2.33 24.20
N ARG A 91 -6.13 -2.52 25.32
CA ARG A 91 -6.03 -1.52 26.39
C ARG A 91 -5.07 -0.39 26.01
N TRP A 92 -3.98 -0.73 25.32
CA TRP A 92 -2.97 0.23 24.87
C TRP A 92 -2.95 0.46 23.36
N GLY A 93 -3.85 -0.21 22.62
CA GLY A 93 -3.91 -0.13 21.16
C GLY A 93 -2.66 -0.67 20.49
N LEU A 94 -2.03 -1.70 21.08
CA LEU A 94 -0.82 -2.33 20.58
C LEU A 94 -1.17 -3.60 19.82
N VAL A 95 -0.43 -3.84 18.75
CA VAL A 95 -0.56 -5.06 17.93
C VAL A 95 0.82 -5.62 17.69
N LYS A 96 0.98 -6.92 17.93
CA LYS A 96 2.19 -7.64 17.58
C LYS A 96 2.04 -8.16 16.16
N LEU A 97 2.85 -7.62 15.25
CA LEU A 97 2.87 -8.05 13.86
C LEU A 97 3.85 -9.22 13.67
N PRO A 98 3.43 -10.31 13.00
CA PRO A 98 4.37 -11.32 12.54
C PRO A 98 5.26 -10.73 11.43
N ARG A 99 6.50 -11.19 11.37
CA ARG A 99 7.44 -10.83 10.29
C ARG A 99 6.82 -11.26 8.96
N SER A 100 6.64 -10.31 8.03
CA SER A 100 6.02 -10.59 6.73
C SER A 100 6.68 -9.77 5.63
N VAL A 101 6.98 -10.44 4.51
CA VAL A 101 7.62 -9.82 3.34
C VAL A 101 6.62 -9.30 2.32
N ASP A 102 5.39 -9.83 2.32
CA ASP A 102 4.39 -9.55 1.28
C ASP A 102 3.99 -8.07 1.20
N GLY A 103 3.99 -7.37 2.34
CA GLY A 103 3.67 -5.93 2.38
C GLY A 103 4.80 -5.07 1.81
N LEU A 104 6.04 -5.50 2.05
CA LEU A 104 7.23 -4.88 1.48
C LEU A 104 7.31 -5.13 -0.02
N ALA A 105 6.97 -6.33 -0.49
CA ALA A 105 6.90 -6.65 -1.92
C ALA A 105 5.86 -5.77 -2.66
N ALA A 106 4.67 -5.59 -2.09
CA ALA A 106 3.65 -4.71 -2.67
C ALA A 106 4.08 -3.24 -2.68
N ALA A 107 4.72 -2.75 -1.61
CA ALA A 107 5.25 -1.39 -1.56
C ALA A 107 6.41 -1.18 -2.55
N PHE A 108 7.25 -2.20 -2.75
CA PHE A 108 8.30 -2.18 -3.76
C PHE A 108 7.70 -2.10 -5.18
N GLY A 109 6.63 -2.85 -5.45
CA GLY A 109 5.87 -2.74 -6.69
C GLY A 109 5.39 -1.32 -6.98
N LEU A 110 4.88 -0.60 -5.96
CA LEU A 110 4.49 0.81 -6.12
C LEU A 110 5.67 1.72 -6.47
N VAL A 111 6.84 1.51 -5.88
CA VAL A 111 8.05 2.28 -6.22
C VAL A 111 8.42 2.05 -7.69
N VAL A 112 8.44 0.80 -8.14
CA VAL A 112 8.74 0.45 -9.54
C VAL A 112 7.76 1.11 -10.50
N LEU A 113 6.45 1.03 -10.22
CA LEU A 113 5.41 1.66 -11.04
C LEU A 113 5.53 3.19 -11.07
N SER A 114 5.81 3.83 -9.93
CA SER A 114 6.04 5.28 -9.88
C SER A 114 7.29 5.71 -10.64
N MET A 115 8.33 4.88 -10.67
CA MET A 115 9.55 5.13 -11.46
C MET A 115 9.30 4.98 -12.95
N ILE A 116 8.47 4.01 -13.37
CA ILE A 116 8.07 3.85 -14.77
C ILE A 116 7.32 5.09 -15.25
N ASP A 117 6.35 5.56 -14.47
CA ASP A 117 5.59 6.79 -14.76
C ASP A 117 6.52 8.01 -14.86
N PHE A 118 7.41 8.19 -13.88
CA PHE A 118 8.41 9.26 -13.90
C PHE A 118 9.31 9.20 -15.14
N THR A 119 9.77 8.00 -15.53
CA THR A 119 10.65 7.80 -16.69
C THR A 119 9.90 8.11 -17.99
N GLY A 120 8.64 7.70 -18.11
CA GLY A 120 7.80 8.05 -19.26
C GLY A 120 7.59 9.55 -19.40
N ALA A 121 7.35 10.24 -18.28
CA ALA A 121 7.25 11.70 -18.27
C ALA A 121 8.58 12.42 -18.56
N ALA A 122 9.72 11.82 -18.17
CA ALA A 122 11.05 12.39 -18.40
C ALA A 122 11.52 12.27 -19.86
N LEU A 123 11.12 11.19 -20.53
CA LEU A 123 11.46 10.91 -21.93
C LEU A 123 10.42 11.47 -22.91
N GLU A 124 9.32 12.04 -22.40
CA GLU A 124 8.13 12.42 -23.18
C GLU A 124 7.54 11.27 -24.03
N ASP A 125 7.90 10.03 -23.69
CA ASP A 125 7.52 8.81 -24.39
C ASP A 125 7.15 7.73 -23.36
N PRO A 126 5.90 7.24 -23.33
CA PRO A 126 5.47 6.27 -22.33
C PRO A 126 6.22 4.94 -22.49
N VAL A 127 7.03 4.60 -21.49
CA VAL A 127 7.70 3.28 -21.41
C VAL A 127 6.68 2.15 -21.32
N ILE A 128 5.59 2.38 -20.60
CA ILE A 128 4.41 1.50 -20.49
C ILE A 128 3.18 2.38 -20.58
N GLU A 129 2.13 1.88 -21.25
CA GLU A 129 0.84 2.57 -21.33
C GLU A 129 0.35 2.95 -19.90
N PRO A 130 0.03 4.23 -19.64
CA PRO A 130 -0.32 4.72 -18.29
C PRO A 130 -1.46 3.93 -17.62
N GLN A 131 -2.37 3.35 -18.41
CA GLN A 131 -3.45 2.50 -17.93
C GLN A 131 -2.95 1.27 -17.15
N TYR A 132 -1.90 0.60 -17.62
CA TYR A 132 -1.35 -0.59 -16.96
C TYR A 132 -0.59 -0.21 -15.69
N VAL A 133 0.07 0.97 -15.70
CA VAL A 133 0.75 1.51 -14.53
C VAL A 133 -0.27 1.84 -13.43
N ALA A 134 -1.37 2.50 -13.78
CA ALA A 134 -2.47 2.80 -12.88
C ALA A 134 -3.16 1.53 -12.35
N ALA A 135 -3.44 0.54 -13.21
CA ALA A 135 -4.03 -0.73 -12.79
C ALA A 135 -3.11 -1.53 -11.86
N GLY A 136 -1.80 -1.56 -12.14
CA GLY A 136 -0.80 -2.15 -11.24
C GLY A 136 -0.74 -1.44 -9.89
N ALA A 137 -0.80 -0.10 -9.90
CA ALA A 137 -0.78 0.68 -8.67
C ALA A 137 -2.05 0.47 -7.84
N ALA A 138 -3.21 0.41 -8.50
CA ALA A 138 -4.49 0.09 -7.89
C ALA A 138 -4.49 -1.31 -7.26
N LEU A 139 -3.86 -2.31 -7.91
CA LEU A 139 -3.68 -3.65 -7.34
C LEU A 139 -2.82 -3.61 -6.08
N CYS A 140 -1.66 -2.98 -6.11
CA CYS A 140 -0.77 -2.89 -4.95
C CYS A 140 -1.41 -2.11 -3.80
N ALA A 141 -2.08 -0.99 -4.08
CA ALA A 141 -2.79 -0.20 -3.09
C ALA A 141 -3.98 -0.96 -2.51
N GLY A 142 -4.80 -1.60 -3.35
CA GLY A 142 -5.91 -2.45 -2.92
C GLY A 142 -5.43 -3.58 -2.01
N TYR A 143 -4.33 -4.23 -2.36
CA TYR A 143 -3.71 -5.25 -1.52
C TYR A 143 -3.33 -4.72 -0.14
N LEU A 144 -2.60 -3.61 -0.07
CA LEU A 144 -2.13 -3.04 1.20
C LEU A 144 -3.30 -2.55 2.08
N VAL A 145 -4.26 -1.83 1.49
CA VAL A 145 -5.42 -1.27 2.18
C VAL A 145 -6.30 -2.37 2.76
N PHE A 146 -6.74 -3.33 1.94
CA PHE A 146 -7.66 -4.37 2.41
C PHE A 146 -6.99 -5.37 3.34
N ARG A 147 -5.67 -5.59 3.19
CA ARG A 147 -4.90 -6.33 4.17
C ARG A 147 -4.89 -5.61 5.52
N ALA A 148 -4.63 -4.31 5.56
CA ALA A 148 -4.65 -3.53 6.79
C ALA A 148 -6.04 -3.52 7.45
N ILE A 149 -7.11 -3.31 6.66
CA ILE A 149 -8.49 -3.37 7.16
C ILE A 149 -8.80 -4.75 7.76
N ALA A 150 -8.43 -5.82 7.07
CA ALA A 150 -8.57 -7.18 7.57
C ALA A 150 -7.84 -7.39 8.91
N MET A 151 -6.61 -6.92 9.02
CA MET A 151 -5.82 -7.00 10.26
C MET A 151 -6.48 -6.22 11.40
N THR A 152 -6.94 -4.99 11.15
CA THR A 152 -7.61 -4.15 12.14
C THR A 152 -8.93 -4.75 12.62
N LEU A 153 -9.76 -5.27 11.71
CA LEU A 153 -11.03 -5.93 12.05
C LEU A 153 -10.81 -7.22 12.86
N ARG A 154 -9.70 -7.92 12.63
CA ARG A 154 -9.33 -9.09 13.44
C ARG A 154 -8.75 -8.68 14.79
N ALA A 155 -7.94 -7.63 14.86
CA ALA A 155 -7.44 -7.09 16.12
C ALA A 155 -8.57 -6.66 17.06
N SER A 156 -9.66 -6.06 16.53
CA SER A 156 -10.84 -5.70 17.33
C SER A 156 -11.65 -6.89 17.83
N ARG A 157 -11.49 -8.08 17.22
CA ARG A 157 -12.22 -9.31 17.58
C ARG A 157 -11.35 -10.34 18.32
N ALA A 158 -10.05 -10.09 18.45
CA ALA A 158 -9.12 -11.02 19.08
C ALA A 158 -9.28 -11.01 20.60
N PRO A 159 -9.04 -12.15 21.29
CA PRO A 159 -8.97 -12.19 22.75
C PRO A 159 -7.92 -11.21 23.26
N HIS A 160 -8.22 -10.50 24.33
CA HIS A 160 -7.31 -9.55 24.94
C HIS A 160 -6.06 -10.27 25.46
N VAL A 161 -4.88 -9.77 25.07
CA VAL A 161 -3.57 -10.21 25.58
C VAL A 161 -2.82 -8.96 26.01
N GLU A 162 -2.24 -8.98 27.21
CA GLU A 162 -1.42 -7.87 27.71
C GLU A 162 -0.05 -7.88 27.00
N LEU A 163 0.22 -6.84 26.21
CA LEU A 163 1.49 -6.67 25.46
C LEU A 163 2.35 -5.53 26.02
N TYR A 164 1.83 -4.76 26.98
CA TYR A 164 2.50 -3.60 27.57
C TYR A 164 3.86 -3.96 28.20
N ASP A 165 3.92 -5.01 29.02
CA ASP A 165 5.13 -5.42 29.74
C ASP A 165 6.26 -5.87 28.80
N ALA A 166 5.90 -6.45 27.66
CA ALA A 166 6.86 -6.86 26.62
C ALA A 166 7.39 -5.67 25.80
N SER A 167 6.68 -4.55 25.79
CA SER A 167 7.11 -3.32 25.12
C SER A 167 8.02 -2.45 25.99
N SER A 168 7.86 -2.49 27.32
CA SER A 168 8.71 -1.75 28.28
C SER A 168 10.07 -2.40 28.53
N ALA A 169 10.23 -3.68 28.21
CA ALA A 169 11.47 -4.43 28.40
C ALA A 169 12.48 -4.30 27.23
N ARG A 170 12.15 -3.51 26.20
CA ARG A 170 12.93 -3.37 24.97
C ARG A 170 13.34 -1.91 24.76
#